data_AF-A0A1C6PZQ8-F1
#
_entry.id   AF-A0A1C6PZQ8-F1
#
_cell.length_a   1.000
_cell.length_b   1.000
_cell.length_c   1.000
_cell.angle_alpha   90.00
_cell.angle_beta   90.00
_cell.angle_gamma   90.00
#
_symmetry.space_group_name_H-M   'P 1'
#
loop_
_entity.id
_entity.type
_entity.pdbx_description
1 polymer ?
#
loop_
_entity_poly.entity_id
_entity_poly.type
_entity_poly.pdbx_seq_one_letter_code
_entity_poly.pdbx_strand_id
1 'polypeptide(L)'
;MTGMPASASSGGAMAQPQPQPQPRPQPAAGAVAAVRKVSLWNIANILTMVRLLLVPGFVVLMLAQGGHDPAWRSFAWAAFTVAMITDLFDGELARRYDLVTDFGKIADPIADKAIMGTALGCLSALGDLSWWVTGVILFRELGITAMRFWVIRHGVIPASRGGKLKTLAQGVAVGMYVLALTGPLATLRWWVMAVAVALTVVTGFDYVRQAVVLRRAGRAREGAEESKGVGS
;
A
#
# COMPACT_ATOMS: atom_id res chain seq x y z
N MET A 1 71.22 -15.97 75.15
CA MET A 1 71.11 -17.29 75.82
C MET A 1 70.20 -17.07 77.00
N THR A 2 68.99 -17.59 77.14
CA THR A 2 68.30 -18.82 76.75
C THR A 2 66.82 -18.56 77.07
N GLY A 3 65.86 -18.80 76.18
CA GLY A 3 65.08 -20.04 76.21
C GLY A 3 63.59 -19.73 76.03
N MET A 4 62.96 -20.44 75.10
CA MET A 4 61.52 -20.50 74.78
C MET A 4 60.68 -21.14 75.91
N PRO A 5 59.39 -21.52 75.71
CA PRO A 5 58.20 -20.88 75.10
C PRO A 5 56.97 -21.00 76.05
N ALA A 6 55.80 -20.44 75.70
CA ALA A 6 54.51 -21.06 76.11
C ALA A 6 53.28 -20.56 75.32
N SER A 7 52.59 -21.53 74.73
CA SER A 7 51.13 -21.73 74.68
C SER A 7 50.20 -20.77 73.93
N ALA A 8 49.51 -21.39 72.97
CA ALA A 8 48.32 -20.95 72.29
C ALA A 8 47.12 -20.70 73.22
N SER A 9 46.27 -19.76 72.84
CA SER A 9 44.84 -19.77 73.17
C SER A 9 44.02 -19.50 71.91
N SER A 10 43.22 -20.50 71.57
CA SER A 10 42.23 -20.52 70.51
C SER A 10 41.00 -19.69 70.91
N GLY A 11 40.78 -18.56 70.24
CA GLY A 11 39.53 -17.81 70.27
C GLY A 11 38.76 -18.03 68.98
N GLY A 12 37.75 -18.91 69.01
CA GLY A 12 36.83 -19.13 67.90
C GLY A 12 35.95 -17.90 67.68
N ALA A 13 36.17 -17.19 66.58
CA ALA A 13 35.25 -16.17 66.10
C ALA A 13 34.05 -16.85 65.42
N MET A 14 32.87 -16.65 66.00
CA MET A 14 31.59 -17.08 65.45
C MET A 14 31.41 -16.54 64.03
N ALA A 15 31.27 -17.41 63.05
CA ALA A 15 30.87 -17.04 61.70
C ALA A 15 29.42 -16.52 61.76
N GLN A 16 29.23 -15.24 61.44
CA GLN A 16 27.89 -14.68 61.24
C GLN A 16 27.22 -15.40 60.06
N PRO A 17 25.91 -15.74 60.13
CA PRO A 17 25.20 -16.32 59.00
C PRO A 17 25.17 -15.30 57.86
N GLN A 18 25.71 -15.66 56.69
CA GLN A 18 25.57 -14.84 55.50
C GLN A 18 24.07 -14.70 55.16
N PRO A 19 23.54 -13.49 54.91
CA PRO A 19 22.16 -13.32 54.51
C PRO A 19 21.92 -14.04 53.18
N GLN A 20 20.96 -14.97 53.16
CA GLN A 20 20.58 -15.69 51.95
C GLN A 20 20.17 -14.67 50.86
N PRO A 21 20.61 -14.84 49.60
CA PRO A 21 20.19 -13.97 48.52
C PRO A 21 18.67 -14.05 48.36
N GLN A 22 17.97 -12.95 48.61
CA GLN A 22 16.54 -12.86 48.31
C GLN A 22 16.34 -13.13 46.81
N PRO A 23 15.35 -13.95 46.42
CA PRO A 23 15.04 -14.15 45.01
C PRO A 23 14.70 -12.81 44.39
N ARG A 24 15.45 -12.39 43.35
CA ARG A 24 15.08 -11.22 42.56
C ARG A 24 13.65 -11.44 42.04
N PRO A 25 12.73 -10.46 42.18
CA PRO A 25 11.40 -10.57 41.60
C PRO A 25 11.58 -10.79 40.09
N GLN A 26 11.18 -11.97 39.62
CA GLN A 26 11.14 -12.25 38.20
C GLN A 26 10.13 -11.27 37.58
N PRO A 27 10.48 -10.55 36.50
CA PRO A 27 9.54 -9.69 35.83
C PRO A 27 8.35 -10.56 35.41
N ALA A 28 7.16 -10.21 35.91
CA ALA A 28 5.93 -10.95 35.66
C ALA A 28 5.80 -11.22 34.15
N ALA A 29 5.85 -12.49 33.78
CA ALA A 29 5.47 -12.98 32.46
C ALA A 29 3.97 -12.67 32.26
N GLY A 30 3.67 -11.46 31.79
CA GLY A 30 2.29 -10.99 31.73
C GLY A 30 2.05 -9.62 31.09
N ALA A 31 3.08 -8.92 30.63
CA ALA A 31 2.88 -7.77 29.75
C ALA A 31 2.85 -8.26 28.30
N VAL A 32 1.84 -9.06 27.96
CA VAL A 32 1.46 -9.27 26.56
C VAL A 32 1.08 -7.89 26.06
N ALA A 33 1.93 -7.27 25.24
CA ALA A 33 1.70 -5.95 24.70
C ALA A 33 0.26 -5.89 24.17
N ALA A 34 -0.59 -5.09 24.81
CA ALA A 34 -1.98 -4.95 24.40
C ALA A 34 -1.96 -4.48 22.95
N VAL A 35 -2.33 -5.37 22.02
CA VAL A 35 -2.44 -5.03 20.61
C VAL A 35 -3.46 -3.90 20.53
N ARG A 36 -3.00 -2.69 20.24
CA ARG A 36 -3.85 -1.50 20.15
C ARG A 36 -4.82 -1.73 18.99
N LYS A 37 -6.05 -2.19 19.28
CA LYS A 37 -7.09 -2.32 18.27
C LYS A 37 -7.42 -0.93 17.73
N VAL A 38 -6.99 -0.64 16.52
CA VAL A 38 -7.35 0.59 15.79
C VAL A 38 -8.85 0.53 15.49
N SER A 39 -9.59 1.58 15.86
CA SER A 39 -11.03 1.68 15.61
C SER A 39 -11.34 1.71 14.11
N LEU A 40 -12.46 1.13 13.69
CA LEU A 40 -12.98 1.27 12.34
C LEU A 40 -13.35 2.72 12.00
N TRP A 41 -13.74 3.50 13.01
CA TRP A 41 -14.06 4.93 12.90
C TRP A 41 -12.82 5.79 13.08
N ASN A 42 -11.77 5.49 12.33
CA ASN A 42 -10.60 6.34 12.23
C ASN A 42 -10.67 7.17 10.94
N ILE A 43 -9.90 8.25 10.91
CA ILE A 43 -9.89 9.21 9.80
C ILE A 43 -9.56 8.55 8.45
N ALA A 44 -8.62 7.60 8.39
CA ALA A 44 -8.28 6.93 7.14
C ALA A 44 -9.46 6.13 6.57
N ASN A 45 -10.13 5.32 7.40
CA ASN A 45 -11.31 4.56 6.96
C ASN A 45 -12.48 5.45 6.52
N ILE A 46 -12.73 6.57 7.23
CA ILE A 46 -13.78 7.52 6.85
C ILE A 46 -13.48 8.10 5.46
N LEU A 47 -12.22 8.46 5.20
CA LEU A 47 -11.79 8.96 3.89
C LEU A 47 -12.01 7.91 2.79
N THR A 48 -11.66 6.65 3.03
CA THR A 48 -11.93 5.53 2.10
C THR A 48 -13.44 5.36 1.83
N MET A 49 -14.28 5.42 2.87
CA MET A 49 -15.74 5.29 2.73
C MET A 49 -16.35 6.45 1.95
N VAL A 50 -15.89 7.68 2.20
CA VAL A 50 -16.30 8.87 1.44
C VAL A 50 -15.88 8.72 -0.03
N ARG A 51 -14.67 8.21 -0.32
CA ARG A 51 -14.24 7.92 -1.70
C ARG A 51 -15.17 6.92 -2.37
N LEU A 52 -15.51 5.83 -1.68
CA LEU A 52 -16.40 4.82 -2.22
C LEU A 52 -17.79 5.39 -2.54
N LEU A 53 -18.28 6.35 -1.76
CA LEU A 53 -19.53 7.07 -2.01
C LEU A 53 -19.40 8.10 -3.15
N LEU A 54 -18.23 8.73 -3.30
CA LEU A 54 -17.95 9.66 -4.40
C LEU A 54 -17.96 8.96 -5.77
N VAL A 55 -17.64 7.67 -5.85
CA VAL A 55 -17.63 6.91 -7.10
C VAL A 55 -19.01 6.91 -7.81
N PRO A 56 -20.12 6.46 -7.19
CA PRO A 56 -21.43 6.53 -7.83
C PRO A 56 -21.87 7.98 -8.07
N GLY A 57 -21.55 8.90 -7.15
CA GLY A 57 -21.83 10.33 -7.36
C GLY A 57 -21.14 10.88 -8.61
N PHE A 58 -19.87 10.54 -8.81
CA PHE A 58 -19.10 10.90 -10.00
C PHE A 58 -19.73 10.34 -11.28
N VAL A 59 -20.18 9.08 -11.27
CA VAL A 59 -20.85 8.48 -12.44
C VAL A 59 -22.13 9.22 -12.78
N VAL A 60 -22.96 9.57 -11.77
CA VAL A 60 -24.18 10.36 -11.98
C VAL A 60 -23.82 11.72 -12.59
N LEU A 61 -22.81 12.41 -12.06
CA LEU A 61 -22.37 13.71 -12.59
C LEU A 61 -21.85 13.61 -14.03
N MET A 62 -21.11 12.54 -14.36
CA MET A 62 -20.57 12.32 -15.71
C MET A 62 -21.65 12.00 -16.74
N LEU A 63 -22.73 11.31 -16.35
CA LEU A 63 -23.79 10.89 -17.28
C LEU A 63 -24.98 11.86 -17.31
N ALA A 64 -25.03 12.81 -16.38
CA ALA A 64 -26.08 13.82 -16.33
C ALA A 64 -26.12 14.67 -17.62
N GLN A 65 -27.32 15.04 -18.05
CA GLN A 65 -27.56 15.86 -19.25
C GLN A 65 -26.87 15.30 -20.51
N GLY A 66 -26.79 13.96 -20.64
CA GLY A 66 -26.14 13.30 -21.78
C GLY A 66 -24.60 13.34 -21.76
N GLY A 67 -24.01 13.81 -20.66
CA GLY A 67 -22.57 13.73 -20.38
C GLY A 67 -21.65 14.73 -21.08
N HIS A 68 -22.23 15.69 -21.80
CA HIS A 68 -21.47 16.74 -22.49
C HIS A 68 -21.78 18.16 -21.99
N ASP A 69 -22.67 18.31 -21.01
CA ASP A 69 -22.92 19.61 -20.40
C ASP A 69 -21.69 20.12 -19.61
N PRO A 70 -21.17 21.33 -19.92
CA PRO A 70 -19.95 21.84 -19.28
C PRO A 70 -20.05 22.03 -17.76
N ALA A 71 -21.22 22.39 -17.24
CA ALA A 71 -21.40 22.59 -15.80
C ALA A 71 -21.34 21.25 -15.06
N TRP A 72 -22.05 20.23 -15.57
CA TRP A 72 -22.01 18.88 -15.01
C TRP A 72 -20.62 18.25 -15.09
N ARG A 73 -19.91 18.44 -16.21
CA ARG A 73 -18.51 18.00 -16.35
C ARG A 73 -17.56 18.71 -15.38
N SER A 74 -17.81 19.97 -15.06
CA SER A 74 -17.04 20.70 -14.05
C SER A 74 -17.26 20.14 -12.63
N PHE A 75 -18.50 19.79 -12.27
CA PHE A 75 -18.79 19.12 -11.00
C PHE A 75 -18.20 17.70 -10.96
N ALA A 76 -18.29 16.94 -12.04
CA ALA A 76 -17.66 15.62 -12.15
C ALA A 76 -16.14 15.72 -11.99
N TRP A 77 -15.51 16.72 -12.62
CA TRP A 77 -14.08 16.99 -12.48
C TRP A 77 -13.69 17.33 -11.04
N ALA A 78 -14.49 18.15 -10.36
CA ALA A 78 -14.26 18.49 -8.96
C ALA A 78 -14.35 17.25 -8.06
N ALA A 79 -15.40 16.42 -8.24
CA ALA A 79 -15.57 15.17 -7.50
C ALA A 79 -14.40 14.19 -7.74
N PHE A 80 -13.99 14.02 -9.00
CA PHE A 80 -12.83 13.21 -9.38
C PHE A 80 -11.54 13.72 -8.71
N THR A 81 -11.30 15.03 -8.78
CA THR A 81 -10.10 15.66 -8.22
C THR A 81 -10.06 15.51 -6.70
N VAL A 82 -11.18 15.75 -6.01
CA VAL A 82 -11.28 15.52 -4.56
C VAL A 82 -11.00 14.06 -4.23
N ALA A 83 -11.63 13.11 -4.91
CA ALA A 83 -11.42 11.68 -4.67
C ALA A 83 -9.95 11.26 -4.85
N MET A 84 -9.29 11.75 -5.91
CA MET A 84 -7.88 11.50 -6.18
C MET A 84 -6.97 12.14 -5.13
N ILE A 85 -7.24 13.38 -4.70
CA ILE A 85 -6.43 14.06 -3.69
C ILE A 85 -6.57 13.36 -2.34
N THR A 86 -7.79 13.01 -1.93
CA THR A 86 -8.04 12.31 -0.67
C THR A 86 -7.27 10.98 -0.59
N ASP A 87 -7.08 10.27 -1.71
CA ASP A 87 -6.31 9.01 -1.85
C ASP A 87 -4.81 9.16 -1.58
N LEU A 88 -4.26 10.30 -1.98
CA LEU A 88 -2.86 10.61 -1.68
C LEU A 88 -2.67 10.88 -0.19
N PHE A 89 -3.65 11.53 0.45
CA PHE A 89 -3.56 11.95 1.84
C PHE A 89 -3.88 10.84 2.83
N ASP A 90 -4.94 10.04 2.62
CA ASP A 90 -5.29 8.95 3.55
C ASP A 90 -4.23 7.85 3.57
N GLY A 91 -3.64 7.50 2.43
CA GLY A 91 -2.57 6.51 2.35
C GLY A 91 -1.30 6.96 3.08
N GLU A 92 -1.01 8.26 3.12
CA GLU A 92 0.09 8.81 3.91
C GLU A 92 -0.27 8.88 5.40
N LEU A 93 -1.50 9.28 5.73
CA LEU A 93 -1.99 9.41 7.09
C LEU A 93 -2.07 8.04 7.79
N ALA A 94 -2.59 7.02 7.13
CA ALA A 94 -2.65 5.65 7.66
C ALA A 94 -1.25 5.11 7.98
N ARG A 95 -0.25 5.38 7.12
CA ARG A 95 1.14 4.98 7.33
C ARG A 95 1.82 5.74 8.47
N ARG A 96 1.55 7.04 8.62
CA ARG A 96 2.18 7.87 9.65
C ARG A 96 1.63 7.63 11.04
N TYR A 97 0.35 7.33 11.15
CA TYR A 97 -0.35 7.21 12.43
C TYR A 97 -0.67 5.75 12.82
N ASP A 98 -0.14 4.77 12.08
CA ASP A 98 -0.37 3.33 12.30
C ASP A 98 -1.87 2.97 12.40
N LEU A 99 -2.70 3.63 11.57
CA LEU A 99 -4.16 3.49 11.59
C LEU A 99 -4.66 2.37 10.67
N VAL A 100 -3.87 1.31 10.52
CA VAL A 100 -4.17 0.22 9.59
C VAL A 100 -5.24 -0.70 10.19
N THR A 101 -6.37 -0.84 9.50
CA THR A 101 -7.47 -1.76 9.89
C THR A 101 -7.66 -2.87 8.86
N ASP A 102 -8.25 -4.00 9.26
CA ASP A 102 -8.53 -5.09 8.33
C ASP A 102 -9.58 -4.72 7.26
N PHE A 103 -10.51 -3.83 7.61
CA PHE A 103 -11.44 -3.24 6.63
C PHE A 103 -10.68 -2.41 5.58
N GLY A 104 -9.82 -1.48 6.00
CA GLY A 104 -9.03 -0.65 5.09
C GLY A 104 -8.16 -1.48 4.14
N LYS A 105 -7.52 -2.56 4.65
CA LYS A 105 -6.73 -3.49 3.81
C LYS A 105 -7.51 -4.08 2.63
N ILE A 106 -8.83 -4.24 2.75
CA ILE A 106 -9.70 -4.79 1.71
C ILE A 106 -10.35 -3.67 0.90
N ALA A 107 -10.79 -2.60 1.55
CA ALA A 107 -11.51 -1.50 0.94
C ALA A 107 -10.58 -0.61 0.08
N ASP A 108 -9.37 -0.32 0.54
CA ASP A 108 -8.45 0.60 -0.13
C ASP A 108 -8.11 0.11 -1.56
N PRO A 109 -7.71 -1.15 -1.81
CA PRO A 109 -7.43 -1.61 -3.17
C PRO A 109 -8.62 -1.49 -4.15
N ILE A 110 -9.85 -1.59 -3.63
CA ILE A 110 -11.07 -1.45 -4.42
C ILE A 110 -11.32 0.04 -4.69
N ALA A 111 -11.29 0.87 -3.64
CA ALA A 111 -11.54 2.31 -3.74
C ALA A 111 -10.50 3.03 -4.60
N ASP A 112 -9.21 2.69 -4.45
CA ASP A 112 -8.08 3.20 -5.25
C ASP A 112 -8.32 3.03 -6.76
N LYS A 113 -8.98 1.94 -7.16
CA LYS A 113 -9.20 1.60 -8.57
C LYS A 113 -10.58 1.97 -9.07
N ALA A 114 -11.55 2.11 -8.18
CA ALA A 114 -12.93 2.39 -8.54
C ALA A 114 -13.05 3.74 -9.25
N ILE A 115 -12.54 4.83 -8.67
CA ILE A 115 -12.71 6.17 -9.26
C ILE A 115 -12.03 6.32 -10.62
N MET A 116 -10.81 5.82 -10.75
CA MET A 116 -10.06 5.85 -12.01
C MET A 116 -10.73 4.96 -13.06
N GLY A 117 -11.16 3.76 -12.66
CA GLY A 117 -11.78 2.81 -13.57
C GLY A 117 -13.15 3.26 -14.06
N THR A 118 -13.98 3.82 -13.17
CA THR A 118 -15.28 4.39 -13.58
C THR A 118 -15.11 5.62 -14.45
N ALA A 119 -14.12 6.48 -14.19
CA ALA A 119 -13.82 7.62 -15.06
C ALA A 119 -13.46 7.19 -16.49
N LEU A 120 -12.54 6.24 -16.65
CA LEU A 120 -12.18 5.70 -17.98
C LEU A 120 -13.37 5.02 -18.67
N GLY A 121 -14.17 4.26 -17.90
CA GLY A 121 -15.39 3.62 -18.39
C GLY A 121 -16.42 4.63 -18.89
N CYS A 122 -16.73 5.67 -18.10
CA CYS A 122 -17.67 6.72 -18.47
C CYS A 122 -17.19 7.49 -19.71
N LEU A 123 -15.91 7.88 -19.75
CA LEU A 123 -15.32 8.56 -20.91
C LEU A 123 -15.43 7.72 -22.19
N SER A 124 -15.27 6.40 -22.08
CA SER A 124 -15.40 5.51 -23.25
C SER A 124 -16.85 5.29 -23.66
N ALA A 125 -17.76 5.20 -22.69
CA ALA A 125 -19.19 5.09 -22.94
C ALA A 125 -19.77 6.35 -23.59
N LEU A 126 -19.28 7.53 -23.23
CA LEU A 126 -19.64 8.82 -23.84
C LEU A 126 -18.93 9.08 -25.18
N GLY A 127 -18.03 8.18 -25.62
CA GLY A 127 -17.30 8.32 -26.89
C GLY A 127 -16.12 9.31 -26.84
N ASP A 128 -15.79 9.87 -25.68
CA ASP A 128 -14.67 10.80 -25.53
C ASP A 128 -13.31 10.11 -25.60
N LEU A 129 -13.25 8.82 -25.25
CA LEU A 129 -12.04 8.00 -25.22
C LEU A 129 -12.27 6.65 -25.90
N SER A 130 -11.29 6.17 -26.67
CA SER A 130 -11.42 4.86 -27.33
C SER A 130 -11.32 3.70 -26.32
N TRP A 131 -12.19 2.70 -26.46
CA TRP A 131 -12.24 1.53 -25.57
C TRP A 131 -10.93 0.76 -25.44
N TRP A 132 -10.08 0.75 -26.48
CA TRP A 132 -8.77 0.10 -26.39
C TRP A 132 -7.83 0.78 -25.38
N VAL A 133 -7.90 2.12 -25.24
CA VAL A 133 -7.10 2.87 -24.26
C VAL A 133 -7.53 2.46 -22.85
N THR A 134 -8.83 2.47 -22.60
CA THR A 134 -9.44 2.05 -21.33
C THR A 134 -9.09 0.60 -21.01
N GLY A 135 -9.20 -0.30 -21.99
CA GLY A 135 -8.84 -1.70 -21.84
C GLY A 135 -7.37 -1.89 -21.44
N VAL A 136 -6.43 -1.21 -22.12
CA VAL A 136 -4.99 -1.27 -21.79
C VAL A 136 -4.72 -0.78 -20.37
N ILE A 137 -5.29 0.36 -20.00
CA ILE A 137 -5.07 0.95 -18.68
C ILE A 137 -5.66 0.06 -17.58
N LEU A 138 -6.93 -0.35 -17.71
CA LEU A 138 -7.60 -1.21 -16.73
C LEU A 138 -6.93 -2.57 -16.60
N PHE A 139 -6.57 -3.20 -17.71
CA PHE A 139 -5.87 -4.49 -17.70
C PHE A 139 -4.56 -4.39 -16.91
N ARG A 140 -3.76 -3.35 -17.15
CA ARG A 140 -2.51 -3.14 -16.40
C ARG A 140 -2.79 -2.86 -14.92
N GLU A 141 -3.76 -1.99 -14.62
CA GLU A 141 -4.13 -1.60 -13.25
C GLU A 141 -4.55 -2.83 -12.41
N LEU A 142 -5.44 -3.67 -12.94
CA LEU A 142 -5.91 -4.88 -12.28
C LEU A 142 -4.85 -5.99 -12.27
N GLY A 143 -4.12 -6.16 -13.37
CA GLY A 143 -3.10 -7.18 -13.53
C GLY A 143 -1.95 -7.03 -12.54
N ILE A 144 -1.47 -5.80 -12.30
CA ILE A 144 -0.40 -5.56 -11.31
C ILE A 144 -0.92 -5.76 -9.89
N THR A 145 -2.17 -5.37 -9.60
CA THR A 145 -2.79 -5.62 -8.29
C THR A 145 -2.90 -7.12 -8.01
N ALA A 146 -3.46 -7.88 -8.95
CA ALA A 146 -3.58 -9.34 -8.83
C ALA A 146 -2.22 -10.03 -8.69
N MET A 147 -1.23 -9.61 -9.49
CA MET A 147 0.12 -10.15 -9.43
C MET A 147 0.78 -9.84 -8.09
N ARG A 148 0.61 -8.63 -7.54
CA ARG A 148 1.13 -8.27 -6.21
C ARG A 148 0.55 -9.19 -5.14
N PHE A 149 -0.76 -9.45 -5.17
CA PHE A 149 -1.39 -10.40 -4.24
C PHE A 149 -0.85 -11.83 -4.40
N TRP A 150 -0.56 -12.28 -5.62
CA TRP A 150 0.00 -13.60 -5.87
C TRP A 150 1.46 -13.73 -5.40
N VAL A 151 2.28 -12.71 -5.64
CA VAL A 151 3.72 -12.72 -5.36
C VAL A 151 4.03 -12.53 -3.87
N ILE A 152 3.14 -11.91 -3.07
CA ILE A 152 3.32 -11.78 -1.61
C ILE A 152 3.64 -13.12 -0.93
N ARG A 153 3.21 -14.26 -1.49
CA ARG A 153 3.53 -15.60 -0.97
C ARG A 153 4.95 -16.09 -1.29
N HIS A 154 5.66 -15.48 -2.23
CA HIS A 154 6.97 -15.94 -2.75
C HIS A 154 8.10 -14.90 -2.64
N GLY A 155 7.79 -13.65 -2.27
CA GLY A 155 8.77 -12.59 -2.05
C GLY A 155 8.20 -11.18 -2.23
N VAL A 156 8.92 -10.15 -1.79
CA VAL A 156 8.48 -8.76 -1.91
C VAL A 156 9.07 -8.17 -3.20
N ILE A 157 8.21 -7.79 -4.16
CA ILE A 157 8.65 -7.00 -5.33
C ILE A 157 8.87 -5.55 -4.88
N PRO A 158 10.09 -4.99 -5.01
CA PRO A 158 10.35 -3.60 -4.67
C PRO A 158 9.50 -2.66 -5.54
N ALA A 159 8.93 -1.61 -4.91
CA ALA A 159 8.09 -0.65 -5.61
C ALA A 159 8.91 0.11 -6.68
N SER A 160 8.49 0.03 -7.94
CA SER A 160 9.16 0.79 -9.01
C SER A 160 8.85 2.29 -8.88
N ARG A 161 9.88 3.14 -9.02
CA ARG A 161 9.75 4.61 -9.01
C ARG A 161 8.83 5.13 -10.13
N GLY A 162 8.70 4.37 -11.22
CA GLY A 162 7.83 4.69 -12.36
C GLY A 162 6.34 4.71 -12.01
N GLY A 163 5.93 4.07 -10.91
CA GLY A 163 4.53 4.07 -10.46
C GLY A 163 3.98 5.46 -10.15
N LYS A 164 4.77 6.33 -9.50
CA LYS A 164 4.32 7.68 -9.11
C LYS A 164 4.08 8.59 -10.31
N LEU A 165 5.02 8.61 -11.26
CA LEU A 165 4.90 9.43 -12.46
C LEU A 165 3.72 8.97 -13.31
N LYS A 166 3.51 7.65 -13.41
CA LYS A 166 2.34 7.08 -14.10
C LYS A 166 1.04 7.57 -13.48
N THR A 167 0.88 7.48 -12.15
CA THR A 167 -0.37 7.88 -11.49
C THR A 167 -0.66 9.38 -11.69
N LEU A 168 0.36 10.23 -11.59
CA LEU A 168 0.21 11.66 -11.86
C LEU A 168 -0.18 11.93 -13.32
N ALA A 169 0.56 11.37 -14.28
CA ALA A 169 0.29 11.57 -15.70
C ALA A 169 -1.11 11.07 -16.08
N GLN A 170 -1.52 9.90 -15.57
CA GLN A 170 -2.84 9.32 -15.83
C GLN A 170 -3.95 10.12 -15.16
N GLY A 171 -3.77 10.55 -13.91
CA GLY A 171 -4.75 11.39 -13.21
C GLY A 171 -4.97 12.74 -13.91
N VAL A 172 -3.89 13.38 -14.36
CA VAL A 172 -3.99 14.62 -15.16
C VAL A 172 -4.65 14.35 -16.50
N ALA A 173 -4.26 13.30 -17.22
CA ALA A 173 -4.88 12.93 -18.50
C ALA A 173 -6.40 12.74 -18.35
N VAL A 174 -6.83 11.91 -17.40
CA VAL A 174 -8.25 11.63 -17.16
C VAL A 174 -8.97 12.88 -16.70
N GLY A 175 -8.39 13.68 -15.80
CA GLY A 175 -8.97 14.96 -15.38
C GLY A 175 -9.20 15.91 -16.55
N MET A 176 -8.23 16.03 -17.47
CA MET A 176 -8.40 16.85 -18.68
C MET A 176 -9.50 16.32 -19.61
N TYR A 177 -9.72 15.01 -19.66
CA TYR A 177 -10.82 14.42 -20.42
C TYR A 177 -12.17 14.61 -19.73
N VAL A 178 -12.23 14.55 -18.40
CA VAL A 178 -13.46 14.76 -17.63
C VAL A 178 -13.93 16.21 -17.81
N LEU A 179 -13.03 17.18 -17.76
CA LEU A 179 -13.36 18.59 -17.94
C LEU A 179 -13.74 18.91 -19.40
N ALA A 180 -14.75 19.77 -19.60
CA ALA A 180 -15.19 20.23 -20.92
C ALA A 180 -14.20 21.25 -21.52
N LEU A 181 -12.98 20.80 -21.87
CA LEU A 181 -11.93 21.65 -22.42
C LEU A 181 -12.19 22.01 -23.89
N THR A 182 -11.91 23.26 -24.25
CA THR A 182 -11.94 23.77 -25.63
C THR A 182 -10.56 24.33 -26.04
N GLY A 183 -10.33 24.46 -27.35
CA GLY A 183 -9.11 25.07 -27.88
C GLY A 183 -7.83 24.24 -27.65
N PRO A 184 -6.65 24.87 -27.44
CA PRO A 184 -5.37 24.17 -27.35
C PRO A 184 -5.30 23.11 -26.24
N LEU A 185 -6.01 23.34 -25.13
CA LEU A 185 -6.09 22.38 -24.02
C LEU A 185 -6.82 21.09 -24.43
N ALA A 186 -7.80 21.18 -25.33
CA ALA A 186 -8.51 20.02 -25.87
C ALA A 186 -7.62 19.17 -26.79
N THR A 187 -6.61 19.76 -27.42
CA THR A 187 -5.58 19.02 -28.19
C THR A 187 -4.53 18.43 -27.24
N LEU A 188 -4.11 19.21 -26.25
CA LEU A 188 -3.10 18.79 -25.27
C LEU A 188 -3.52 17.54 -24.50
N ARG A 189 -4.80 17.40 -24.12
CA ARG A 189 -5.30 16.21 -23.39
C ARG A 189 -4.93 14.91 -24.11
N TRP A 190 -4.96 14.89 -25.44
CA TRP A 190 -4.68 13.69 -26.23
C TRP A 190 -3.21 13.27 -26.10
N TRP A 191 -2.29 14.23 -26.15
CA TRP A 191 -0.86 14.00 -25.91
C TRP A 191 -0.58 13.55 -24.48
N VAL A 192 -1.22 14.17 -23.49
CA VAL A 192 -1.07 13.78 -22.08
C VAL A 192 -1.58 12.34 -21.87
N MET A 193 -2.70 11.97 -22.50
CA MET A 193 -3.21 10.59 -22.48
C MET A 193 -2.27 9.62 -23.20
N ALA A 194 -1.69 9.98 -24.35
CA ALA A 194 -0.71 9.15 -25.05
C ALA A 194 0.52 8.87 -24.18
N VAL A 195 1.03 9.89 -23.46
CA VAL A 195 2.10 9.74 -22.48
C VAL A 195 1.67 8.82 -21.33
N ALA A 196 0.46 8.99 -20.80
CA ALA A 196 -0.05 8.13 -19.73
C ALA A 196 -0.14 6.66 -20.18
N VAL A 197 -0.60 6.40 -21.40
CA VAL A 197 -0.63 5.04 -21.99
C VAL A 197 0.77 4.49 -22.18
N ALA A 198 1.70 5.26 -22.74
CA ALA A 198 3.09 4.84 -22.92
C ALA A 198 3.75 4.47 -21.59
N LEU A 199 3.61 5.31 -20.56
CA LEU A 199 4.09 5.03 -19.20
C LEU A 199 3.41 3.79 -18.61
N THR A 200 2.11 3.61 -18.87
CA THR A 200 1.36 2.43 -18.42
C THR A 200 1.93 1.14 -18.99
N VAL A 201 2.20 1.13 -20.30
CA VAL A 201 2.76 -0.01 -21.03
C VAL A 201 4.19 -0.29 -20.58
N VAL A 202 5.07 0.71 -20.56
CA VAL A 202 6.48 0.57 -20.13
C VAL A 202 6.56 0.03 -18.71
N THR A 203 5.83 0.63 -17.76
CA THR A 203 5.83 0.15 -16.38
C THR A 203 5.18 -1.22 -16.22
N GLY A 204 4.25 -1.59 -17.11
CA GLY A 204 3.67 -2.94 -17.18
C GLY A 204 4.71 -3.98 -17.57
N PHE A 205 5.49 -3.72 -18.62
CA PHE A 205 6.58 -4.60 -19.05
C PHE A 205 7.66 -4.77 -17.98
N ASP A 206 8.06 -3.68 -17.32
CA ASP A 206 9.04 -3.73 -16.23
C ASP A 206 8.56 -4.65 -15.09
N TYR A 207 7.28 -4.58 -14.75
CA TYR A 207 6.68 -5.43 -13.72
C TYR A 207 6.65 -6.91 -14.11
N VAL A 208 6.24 -7.22 -15.35
CA VAL A 208 6.21 -8.60 -15.84
C VAL A 208 7.63 -9.19 -15.84
N ARG A 209 8.64 -8.43 -16.27
CA ARG A 209 10.04 -8.86 -16.24
C ARG A 209 10.49 -9.20 -14.81
N GLN A 210 10.17 -8.35 -13.84
CA GLN A 210 10.50 -8.59 -12.43
C GLN A 210 9.82 -9.85 -11.89
N ALA A 211 8.54 -10.06 -12.22
CA ALA A 211 7.79 -11.23 -11.79
C ALA A 211 8.37 -12.55 -12.36
N VAL A 212 8.78 -12.54 -13.64
CA VAL A 212 9.42 -13.71 -14.27
C VAL A 212 10.77 -14.03 -13.61
N VAL A 213 11.58 -13.02 -13.32
CA VAL A 213 12.88 -13.21 -12.62
C VAL A 213 12.65 -13.81 -11.24
N LEU A 214 11.68 -13.30 -10.48
CA LEU A 214 11.37 -13.81 -9.15
C LEU A 214 10.89 -15.27 -9.17
N ARG A 215 10.04 -15.63 -10.15
CA ARG A 215 9.56 -17.01 -10.32
C ARG A 215 10.71 -17.99 -10.65
N ARG A 216 11.68 -17.57 -11.45
CA ARG A 216 12.87 -18.38 -11.76
C ARG A 216 13.75 -18.58 -10.52
N ALA A 217 13.93 -17.53 -9.71
CA ALA A 217 14.69 -17.61 -8.46
C ALA A 217 14.01 -18.50 -7.41
N GLY A 218 12.68 -18.49 -7.31
CA GLY A 218 11.93 -19.37 -6.41
C GLY A 218 12.11 -20.85 -6.75
N ARG A 219 11.91 -21.23 -8.02
CA ARG A 219 12.11 -22.61 -8.49
C ARG A 219 13.52 -23.15 -8.27
N ALA A 220 14.53 -22.29 -8.37
CA ALA A 220 15.92 -22.67 -8.12
C ALA A 220 16.20 -22.98 -6.63
N ARG A 221 15.46 -22.34 -5.70
CA ARG A 221 15.57 -22.62 -4.26
C ARG A 221 14.87 -23.92 -3.87
N GLU A 222 13.66 -24.15 -4.40
CA GLU A 222 12.90 -25.40 -4.18
C GLU A 222 13.72 -26.64 -4.61
N GLY A 223 14.32 -26.60 -5.80
CA GLY A 223 15.19 -27.71 -6.26
C GLY A 223 16.48 -27.89 -5.46
N ALA A 224 17.02 -26.82 -4.87
CA ALA A 224 18.20 -26.90 -3.99
C ALA A 224 17.87 -27.45 -2.60
N GLU A 225 16.64 -27.24 -2.12
CA GLU A 225 16.15 -27.81 -0.86
C GLU A 225 15.81 -29.30 -1.02
N GLU A 226 15.18 -29.71 -2.12
CA GLU A 226 14.95 -31.14 -2.43
C GLU A 226 16.26 -31.91 -2.57
N SER A 227 17.27 -31.34 -3.24
CA SER A 227 18.60 -31.96 -3.36
C SER A 227 19.32 -32.13 -2.02
N LYS A 228 19.02 -31.30 -1.02
CA LYS A 228 19.61 -31.40 0.33
C LYS A 228 18.84 -32.34 1.25
N GLY A 229 17.53 -32.47 1.06
CA GLY A 229 16.66 -33.35 1.85
C GLY A 229 16.78 -34.84 1.49
N VAL A 230 17.18 -35.17 0.26
CA VAL A 230 17.35 -36.57 -0.19
C VAL A 230 18.72 -37.16 0.22
N GLY A 231 19.65 -36.34 0.72
CA GLY A 231 21.00 -36.74 1.11
C GLY A 231 21.24 -36.95 2.61
N SER A 232 20.21 -36.88 3.45
CA SER A 232 20.29 -37.10 4.91
C SER A 232 19.49 -38.32 5.33
#